data_AF-A0A955XMD7-F1
#
_entry.id   AF-A0A955XMD7-F1
#
_cell.length_a   1.000
_cell.length_b   1.000
_cell.length_c   1.000
_cell.angle_alpha   90.00
_cell.angle_beta   90.00
_cell.angle_gamma   90.00
#
_symmetry.space_group_name_H-M   'P 1'
#
loop_
_entity.id
_entity.type
_entity.pdbx_description
1 polymer ?
#
loop_
_entity_poly.entity_id
_entity_poly.type
_entity_poly.pdbx_seq_one_letter_code
_entity_poly.pdbx_strand_id
1 'polypeptide(L)'
;MTITLTNATRRMKVINLPHDVFCAGANRCACLPASGGKPLPSALTLASGASAEGLHEAVLRVPEVARAVRAGELRVRREAPAPEVSPPADSNPDTRSRKASRRSGRKKAR
;
A
#
# COMPACT_ATOMS: atom_id res chain seq x y z
N MET A 1 5.65 -3.26 8.40
CA MET A 1 4.87 -3.35 7.15
C MET A 1 3.90 -2.18 7.09
N THR A 2 3.65 -1.64 5.89
CA THR A 2 2.68 -0.56 5.66
C THR A 2 1.39 -1.10 5.09
N ILE A 3 0.30 -0.39 5.36
CA ILE A 3 -1.04 -0.69 4.88
C ILE A 3 -1.68 0.57 4.33
N THR A 4 -2.66 0.36 3.47
CA THR A 4 -3.57 1.38 2.98
C THR A 4 -4.95 1.11 3.57
N LEU A 5 -5.53 2.14 4.19
CA LEU A 5 -6.92 2.11 4.67
C LEU A 5 -7.79 2.95 3.76
N THR A 6 -8.84 2.35 3.20
CA THR A 6 -9.84 3.04 2.39
C THR A 6 -11.16 3.13 3.14
N ASN A 7 -11.71 4.33 3.26
CA ASN A 7 -13.05 4.53 3.80
C ASN A 7 -14.10 4.10 2.77
N ALA A 8 -14.81 3.01 3.05
CA ALA A 8 -15.87 2.49 2.19
C ALA A 8 -17.24 3.12 2.48
N THR A 9 -17.34 3.95 3.51
CA THR A 9 -18.56 4.66 3.86
C THR A 9 -18.71 5.95 3.06
N ARG A 10 -19.95 6.45 2.97
CA ARG A 10 -20.26 7.76 2.35
C ARG A 10 -20.10 8.94 3.31
N ARG A 11 -19.47 8.73 4.47
CA ARG A 11 -19.34 9.74 5.53
C ARG A 11 -17.87 9.94 5.89
N MET A 12 -17.54 11.12 6.41
CA MET A 12 -16.24 11.36 7.02
C MET A 12 -16.09 10.47 8.26
N LYS A 13 -14.90 9.91 8.43
CA LYS A 13 -14.58 9.06 9.56
C LYS A 13 -13.33 9.59 10.26
N VAL A 14 -13.45 9.83 11.55
CA VAL A 14 -12.36 10.28 12.42
C VAL A 14 -12.13 9.18 13.44
N ILE A 15 -10.89 8.72 13.54
CA ILE A 15 -10.50 7.62 14.42
C ILE A 15 -9.35 8.08 15.29
N ASN A 16 -9.50 7.92 16.60
CA ASN A 16 -8.42 8.24 17.52
C ASN A 16 -7.40 7.09 17.53
N LEU A 17 -6.12 7.44 17.48
CA LEU A 17 -5.00 6.51 17.56
C LEU A 17 -4.35 6.66 18.95
N PRO A 18 -4.82 5.89 19.95
CA PRO A 18 -4.30 5.97 21.31
C PRO A 18 -2.83 5.56 21.35
N HIS A 19 -2.03 6.32 22.11
CA HIS A 19 -0.57 6.13 22.22
C HIS A 19 -0.20 4.70 22.60
N ASP A 20 -0.82 4.17 23.65
CA ASP A 20 -0.51 2.86 24.24
C ASP A 20 -0.75 1.68 23.30
N VAL A 21 -1.55 1.88 22.24
CA VAL A 21 -1.85 0.83 21.26
C VAL A 21 -1.09 1.06 19.97
N PHE A 22 -1.20 2.28 19.42
CA PHE A 22 -0.65 2.59 18.12
C PHE A 22 0.87 2.81 18.17
N CYS A 23 1.36 3.68 19.06
CA CYS A 23 2.79 3.99 19.15
C CYS A 23 3.57 2.80 19.71
N ALA A 24 3.04 2.11 20.71
CA ALA A 24 3.62 0.88 21.23
C ALA A 24 3.70 -0.22 20.15
N GLY A 25 2.65 -0.38 19.33
CA GLY A 25 2.66 -1.35 18.24
C GLY A 25 3.54 -0.96 17.04
N ALA A 26 3.78 0.34 16.84
CA ALA A 26 4.61 0.86 15.76
C ALA A 26 6.10 0.97 16.12
N ASN A 27 6.48 0.75 17.38
CA ASN A 27 7.83 1.00 17.92
C ASN A 27 8.37 2.40 17.61
N ARG A 28 7.49 3.36 17.30
CA ARG A 28 7.81 4.74 16.95
C ARG A 28 6.66 5.63 17.42
N CYS A 29 6.99 6.65 18.20
CA CYS A 29 6.01 7.63 18.64
C CYS A 29 5.62 8.54 17.47
N ALA A 30 4.32 8.64 17.19
CA ALA A 30 3.73 9.58 16.23
C ALA A 30 2.91 10.68 16.92
N CYS A 31 2.92 10.71 18.25
CA CYS A 31 2.21 11.71 19.04
C CYS A 31 2.94 13.05 19.01
N LEU A 32 2.17 14.13 19.14
CA LEU A 32 2.75 15.45 19.38
C LEU A 32 3.41 15.48 20.77
N PRO A 33 4.61 16.07 20.92
CA PRO A 33 5.24 16.23 22.22
C PRO A 33 4.38 17.13 23.09
N ALA A 34 3.79 16.58 24.14
CA ALA A 34 3.15 17.37 25.19
C ALA A 34 4.25 17.88 26.11
N SER A 35 4.43 19.20 26.21
CA SER A 35 5.39 19.80 27.14
C SER A 35 5.00 19.48 28.58
N GLY A 36 5.60 18.42 29.14
CA GLY A 36 5.44 17.99 30.54
C GLY A 36 4.25 17.08 30.84
N GLY A 37 3.66 16.41 29.84
CA GLY A 37 2.44 15.61 30.02
C GLY A 37 2.40 14.28 29.26
N LYS A 38 1.25 13.58 29.36
CA LYS A 38 0.97 12.37 28.57
C LYS A 38 0.95 12.71 27.09
N PRO A 39 1.53 11.89 26.20
CA PRO A 39 1.53 12.13 24.76
C PRO A 39 0.10 12.26 24.23
N LEU A 40 -0.15 13.28 23.40
CA LEU A 40 -1.48 13.50 22.83
C LEU A 40 -1.76 12.44 21.75
N PRO A 41 -2.89 11.71 21.80
CA PRO A 41 -3.22 10.72 20.77
C PRO A 41 -3.31 11.39 19.40
N SER A 42 -2.71 10.76 18.39
CA SER A 42 -2.90 11.20 17.01
C SER A 42 -4.29 10.80 16.51
N ALA A 43 -4.81 11.46 15.48
CA ALA A 43 -6.09 11.09 14.87
C ALA A 43 -5.89 10.79 13.38
N LEU A 44 -6.62 9.80 12.88
CA LEU A 44 -6.72 9.48 11.46
C LEU A 44 -8.09 9.94 10.96
N THR A 45 -8.07 10.91 10.04
CA THR A 45 -9.29 11.41 9.39
C THR A 45 -9.33 10.92 7.95
N LEU A 46 -10.39 10.20 7.61
CA LEU A 46 -10.64 9.72 6.26
C LEU A 46 -11.94 10.33 5.74
N ALA A 47 -11.84 11.11 4.66
CA ALA A 47 -13.02 11.55 3.92
C ALA A 47 -13.76 10.35 3.29
N SER A 48 -14.99 10.57 2.86
CA SER A 48 -15.78 9.55 2.16
C SER A 48 -15.04 9.02 0.93
N GLY A 49 -14.87 7.71 0.80
CA GLY A 49 -14.18 7.09 -0.33
C GLY A 49 -12.67 7.30 -0.39
N ALA A 50 -12.09 8.09 0.53
CA ALA A 50 -10.67 8.39 0.52
C ALA A 50 -9.83 7.22 1.04
N SER A 51 -8.57 7.16 0.57
CA SER A 51 -7.58 6.20 1.04
C SER A 51 -6.44 6.93 1.75
N ALA A 52 -5.98 6.38 2.87
CA ALA A 52 -4.73 6.76 3.51
C ALA A 52 -3.71 5.65 3.33
N GLU A 53 -2.61 5.98 2.66
CA GLU A 53 -1.51 5.08 2.32
C GLU A 53 -0.37 5.21 3.35
N GLY A 54 0.55 4.24 3.36
CA GLY A 54 1.75 4.30 4.19
C GLY A 54 1.49 4.20 5.70
N LEU A 55 0.30 3.78 6.12
CA LEU A 55 -0.03 3.61 7.54
C LEU A 55 0.70 2.39 8.10
N HIS A 56 1.23 2.50 9.32
CA HIS A 56 1.84 1.36 9.98
C HIS A 56 0.78 0.30 10.31
N GLU A 57 1.10 -0.98 10.14
CA GLU A 57 0.15 -2.08 10.41
C GLU A 57 -0.42 -2.07 11.85
N ALA A 58 0.30 -1.46 12.80
CA ALA A 58 -0.16 -1.25 14.18
C ALA A 58 -1.51 -0.52 14.29
N VAL A 59 -1.91 0.26 13.27
CA VAL A 59 -3.24 0.89 13.21
C VAL A 59 -4.36 -0.15 13.32
N LEU A 60 -4.17 -1.38 12.82
CA LEU A 60 -5.16 -2.46 12.91
C LEU A 60 -5.37 -2.99 14.34
N ARG A 61 -4.44 -2.72 15.26
CA ARG A 61 -4.59 -3.08 16.67
C ARG A 61 -5.51 -2.11 17.42
N VAL A 62 -5.76 -0.92 16.86
CA VAL A 62 -6.67 0.06 17.45
C VAL A 62 -8.10 -0.50 17.41
N PRO A 63 -8.80 -0.61 18.57
CA PRO A 63 -10.11 -1.27 18.64
C PRO A 63 -11.16 -0.68 17.70
N GLU A 64 -11.15 0.65 17.52
CA GLU A 64 -12.04 1.35 16.59
C GLU A 64 -11.80 0.95 15.13
N VAL A 65 -10.53 0.88 14.71
CA VAL A 65 -10.15 0.43 13.37
C VAL A 65 -10.56 -1.03 13.18
N ALA A 66 -10.23 -1.91 14.13
CA ALA A 66 -10.57 -3.33 14.05
C ALA A 66 -12.10 -3.56 13.97
N ARG A 67 -12.90 -2.77 14.69
CA ARG A 67 -14.36 -2.80 14.57
C ARG A 67 -14.81 -2.31 13.19
N ALA A 68 -14.27 -1.19 12.73
CA ALA A 68 -14.63 -0.60 11.44
C ALA A 68 -14.28 -1.50 10.25
N VAL A 69 -13.17 -2.24 10.31
CA VAL A 69 -12.79 -3.22 9.29
C VAL A 69 -13.77 -4.40 9.31
N ARG A 70 -14.08 -4.94 10.49
CA ARG A 70 -15.06 -6.05 10.63
C ARG A 70 -16.46 -5.66 10.17
N ALA A 71 -16.86 -4.41 10.37
CA ALA A 71 -18.13 -3.87 9.89
C ALA A 71 -18.15 -3.57 8.38
N GLY A 72 -17.02 -3.72 7.68
CA GLY A 72 -16.91 -3.40 6.25
C GLY A 72 -16.84 -1.90 5.93
N GLU A 73 -16.72 -1.06 6.95
CA GLU A 73 -16.62 0.41 6.80
C GLU A 73 -15.23 0.87 6.37
N LEU A 74 -14.19 0.10 6.73
CA LEU A 74 -12.82 0.31 6.27
C LEU A 74 -12.33 -0.91 5.48
N ARG A 75 -11.77 -0.66 4.30
CA ARG A 75 -11.05 -1.68 3.52
C ARG A 75 -9.56 -1.56 3.78
N VAL A 76 -8.91 -2.69 4.00
CA VAL A 76 -7.47 -2.78 4.25
C VAL A 76 -6.79 -3.37 3.02
N ARG A 77 -5.76 -2.71 2.51
CA ARG A 77 -4.79 -3.30 1.59
C ARG A 77 -3.44 -3.34 2.28
N ARG A 78 -2.82 -4.52 2.34
CA ARG A 78 -1.46 -4.65 2.86
C ARG A 78 -0.48 -4.50 1.70
N GLU A 79 0.49 -3.63 1.88
CA GLU A 79 1.56 -3.47 0.90
C GLU A 79 2.65 -4.47 1.28
N ALA A 80 2.81 -5.51 0.47
CA ALA A 80 3.95 -6.42 0.63
C ALA A 80 5.23 -5.64 0.27
N PRO A 81 6.35 -5.84 0.99
CA PRO A 81 7.63 -5.37 0.48
C PRO A 81 7.80 -5.97 -0.93
N ALA A 82 8.05 -5.12 -1.92
CA ALA A 82 8.20 -5.54 -3.30
C ALA A 82 9.17 -6.73 -3.36
N PRO A 83 8.84 -7.83 -4.05
CA PRO A 83 9.81 -8.90 -4.24
C PRO A 83 11.03 -8.28 -4.93
N GLU A 84 12.20 -8.38 -4.30
CA GLU A 84 13.45 -7.99 -4.91
C GLU A 84 13.54 -8.72 -6.26
N VAL A 85 13.56 -7.94 -7.34
CA VAL A 85 13.68 -8.46 -8.69
C VAL A 85 14.99 -9.23 -8.75
N SER A 86 14.89 -10.56 -8.72
CA SER A 86 16.04 -11.42 -8.98
C SER A 86 16.52 -11.07 -10.40
N PRO A 87 17.81 -10.74 -10.60
CA PRO A 87 18.32 -10.51 -11.96
C PRO A 87 18.07 -11.78 -12.80
N PRO A 88 17.70 -11.64 -14.09
CA PRO A 88 17.46 -12.81 -14.93
C PRO A 88 18.76 -13.60 -15.06
N ALA A 89 18.77 -14.80 -14.47
CA ALA A 89 19.83 -15.78 -14.66
C ALA A 89 19.94 -16.14 -16.14
N ASP A 90 21.17 -16.14 -16.62
CA ASP A 90 21.60 -16.42 -17.99
C ASP A 90 21.05 -17.72 -18.59
N SER A 91 21.09 -17.77 -19.93
CA SER A 91 21.28 -18.96 -20.78
C SER A 91 20.08 -19.40 -21.63
N ASN A 92 20.15 -19.06 -22.92
CA ASN A 92 19.99 -20.09 -23.96
C ASN A 92 20.57 -19.59 -25.30
N PRO A 93 21.74 -20.08 -25.76
CA PRO A 93 22.03 -20.16 -27.18
C PRO A 93 21.38 -21.44 -27.76
N ASP A 94 21.16 -21.43 -29.07
CA ASP A 94 20.84 -22.60 -29.90
C ASP A 94 19.42 -23.19 -29.84
N THR A 95 18.59 -22.88 -30.84
CA THR A 95 18.60 -23.66 -32.10
C THR A 95 17.43 -23.32 -33.02
N ARG A 96 17.76 -23.18 -34.32
CA ARG A 96 16.96 -23.55 -35.49
C ARG A 96 15.49 -23.12 -35.52
N SER A 97 15.20 -22.07 -36.29
CA SER A 97 14.01 -22.13 -37.14
C SER A 97 14.26 -21.54 -38.53
N ARG A 98 14.08 -22.43 -39.49
CA ARG A 98 14.28 -22.25 -40.93
C ARG A 98 13.08 -21.50 -41.51
N LYS A 99 13.34 -20.76 -42.60
CA LYS A 99 12.39 -20.36 -43.67
C LYS A 99 11.22 -19.45 -43.23
N ALA A 100 11.13 -18.26 -43.85
CA ALA A 100 10.32 -18.09 -45.06
C ALA A 100 10.32 -16.64 -45.59
N SER A 101 10.37 -16.54 -46.92
CA SER A 101 9.68 -15.56 -47.76
C SER A 101 10.09 -14.07 -47.68
N ARG A 102 11.13 -13.69 -48.43
CA ARG A 102 11.28 -12.32 -48.94
C ARG A 102 10.45 -12.17 -50.22
N ARG A 103 9.18 -11.78 -50.08
CA ARG A 103 8.37 -11.28 -51.20
C ARG A 103 8.83 -9.84 -51.49
N SER A 104 9.76 -9.68 -52.42
CA SER A 104 10.23 -8.38 -52.90
C SER A 104 9.13 -7.70 -53.74
N GLY A 105 8.47 -6.72 -53.15
CA GLY A 105 7.67 -5.74 -53.88
C GLY A 105 8.21 -4.35 -53.62
N ARG A 106 9.05 -3.82 -54.51
CA ARG A 106 9.27 -2.37 -54.57
C ARG A 106 9.25 -1.89 -56.01
N LYS A 107 8.26 -1.04 -56.24
CA LYS A 107 7.80 -0.45 -57.50
C LYS A 107 8.57 0.86 -57.73
N LYS A 108 9.08 1.01 -58.96
CA LYS A 108 9.35 2.24 -59.75
C LYS A 108 10.28 3.34 -59.17
N ALA A 109 11.28 3.76 -59.96
CA ALA A 109 11.24 4.97 -60.81
C ALA A 109 12.66 5.46 -61.16
N ARG A 110 13.04 5.45 -62.44
CA ARG A 110 13.44 6.63 -63.23
C ARG A 110 13.62 6.25 -64.69
#